data_AF-A0A925R654-F1
#
_entry.id   AF-A0A925R654-F1
#
_cell.length_a   1.000
_cell.length_b   1.000
_cell.length_c   1.000
_cell.angle_alpha   90.00
_cell.angle_beta   90.00
_cell.angle_gamma   90.00
#
_symmetry.space_group_name_H-M   'P 1'
#
loop_
_entity.id
_entity.type
_entity.pdbx_description
1 polymer ?
#
loop_
_entity_poly.entity_id
_entity_poly.type
_entity_poly.pdbx_seq_one_letter_code
_entity_poly.pdbx_strand_id
1 'polypeptide(L)'
;LGGAQFMEQLTAAEVEFDTLAQSIADGGVKLHGLQGEIDRINREINALGAVNLAALDELTSSRERKTFLDAQNADLFEAINTLEGAIHKIDLETRDLLANTFNQVNEHFGRMFPTLFGGGQARLVMTGDEILDAGVQVMAQPPGKKNSTIHLLSGGEKALTAIALVFAIFQLNPAPFCLLDEVDAPLDDANTERYAKLVKEMAKSTQFLFISHNKIAMEMAEQLIGVTMQEQGVSRIVAVDMEAAVSLAEAA
;
A
#
# COMPACT_ATOMS: atom_id res chain seq x y z
N LEU A 1 6.56 -74.83 -50.98
CA LEU A 1 6.69 -73.41 -51.42
C LEU A 1 7.14 -72.48 -50.29
N GLY A 2 6.77 -72.67 -49.02
CA GLY A 2 7.22 -71.79 -47.92
C GLY A 2 8.66 -71.97 -47.41
N GLY A 3 9.29 -73.14 -47.59
CA GLY A 3 10.64 -73.40 -47.05
C GLY A 3 11.76 -72.52 -47.63
N ALA A 4 11.62 -72.10 -48.89
CA ALA A 4 12.60 -71.21 -49.53
C ALA A 4 12.57 -69.80 -48.91
N GLN A 5 11.38 -69.30 -48.56
CA GLN A 5 11.19 -67.99 -47.93
C GLN A 5 11.77 -67.95 -46.50
N PHE A 6 11.60 -69.02 -45.73
CA PHE A 6 12.19 -69.12 -44.39
C PHE A 6 13.72 -69.26 -44.44
N MET A 7 14.26 -69.98 -45.43
CA MET A 7 15.71 -70.05 -45.64
C MET A 7 16.31 -68.68 -46.00
N GLU A 8 15.61 -67.90 -46.82
CA GLU A 8 16.03 -66.54 -47.18
C GLU A 8 16.02 -65.60 -45.98
N GLN A 9 15.01 -65.70 -45.10
CA GLN A 9 14.96 -64.94 -43.84
C GLN A 9 16.07 -65.30 -42.86
N LEU A 10 16.40 -66.59 -42.72
CA LEU A 10 17.52 -67.05 -41.87
C LEU A 10 18.87 -66.54 -42.40
N THR A 11 19.02 -66.51 -43.72
CA THR A 11 20.23 -65.99 -44.37
C THR A 11 20.35 -64.47 -44.20
N ALA A 12 19.25 -63.73 -44.34
CA ALA A 12 19.22 -62.27 -44.16
C ALA A 12 19.43 -61.82 -42.71
N ALA A 13 19.08 -62.66 -41.74
CA ALA A 13 19.35 -62.44 -40.32
C ALA A 13 20.75 -62.91 -39.88
N GLU A 14 21.60 -63.33 -40.83
CA GLU A 14 22.98 -63.82 -40.60
C GLU A 14 23.06 -64.92 -39.54
N VAL A 15 22.07 -65.83 -39.52
CA VAL A 15 22.01 -66.89 -38.52
C VAL A 15 23.03 -67.98 -38.85
N GLU A 16 23.88 -68.31 -37.90
CA GLU A 16 24.85 -69.38 -38.03
C GLU A 16 24.15 -70.75 -37.88
N PHE A 17 24.11 -71.54 -38.96
CA PHE A 17 23.28 -72.74 -39.03
C PHE A 17 23.72 -73.85 -38.06
N ASP A 18 25.01 -73.95 -37.75
CA ASP A 18 25.55 -74.95 -36.84
C ASP A 18 25.13 -74.68 -35.39
N THR A 19 25.10 -73.40 -34.98
CA THR A 19 24.64 -73.01 -33.64
C THR A 19 23.11 -73.14 -33.52
N LEU A 20 22.37 -72.85 -34.60
CA LEU A 20 20.94 -73.09 -34.65
C LEU A 20 20.62 -74.60 -34.52
N ALA A 21 21.34 -75.46 -35.24
CA ALA A 21 21.16 -76.91 -35.16
C ALA A 21 21.47 -77.45 -33.75
N GLN A 22 22.54 -76.96 -33.11
CA GLN A 22 22.85 -77.28 -31.71
C GLN A 22 21.75 -76.81 -30.75
N SER A 23 21.22 -75.59 -30.93
CA SER A 23 20.14 -75.07 -30.07
C SER A 23 18.83 -75.87 -30.18
N ILE A 24 18.52 -76.38 -31.36
CA ILE A 24 17.35 -77.23 -31.60
C ILE A 24 17.52 -78.59 -30.91
N ALA A 25 18.73 -79.15 -30.97
CA ALA A 25 19.07 -80.42 -30.34
C ALA A 25 19.08 -80.31 -28.80
N ASP A 26 19.74 -79.29 -28.25
CA ASP A 26 19.85 -79.06 -26.80
C ASP A 26 18.52 -78.61 -26.18
N GLY A 27 17.73 -77.83 -26.91
CA GLY A 27 16.42 -77.34 -26.48
C GLY A 27 15.28 -78.34 -26.63
N GLY A 28 15.52 -79.52 -27.23
CA GLY A 28 14.49 -80.54 -27.45
C GLY A 28 13.28 -80.02 -28.22
N VAL A 29 13.52 -79.13 -29.20
CA VAL A 29 12.47 -78.35 -29.87
C VAL A 29 11.58 -79.28 -30.70
N LYS A 30 10.29 -79.36 -30.33
CA LYS A 30 9.30 -80.17 -31.04
C LYS A 30 8.60 -79.32 -32.08
N LEU A 31 8.58 -79.80 -33.33
CA LEU A 31 7.88 -79.15 -34.45
C LEU A 31 6.37 -78.96 -34.20
N HIS A 32 5.76 -79.80 -33.36
CA HIS A 32 4.34 -79.71 -33.04
C HIS A 32 4.09 -78.72 -31.90
N GLY A 33 3.29 -77.68 -32.16
CA GLY A 33 2.92 -76.65 -31.19
C GLY A 33 3.53 -75.26 -31.45
N LEU A 34 4.67 -75.19 -32.15
CA LEU A 34 5.36 -73.93 -32.47
C LEU A 34 4.49 -72.96 -33.27
N GLN A 35 3.71 -73.47 -34.23
CA GLN A 35 2.78 -72.63 -34.99
C GLN A 35 1.73 -71.98 -34.07
N GLY A 36 1.24 -72.73 -33.08
CA GLY A 36 0.27 -72.21 -32.11
C GLY A 36 0.88 -71.17 -31.17
N GLU A 37 2.15 -71.32 -30.80
CA GLU A 37 2.89 -70.30 -30.04
C GLU A 37 3.17 -69.04 -30.85
N ILE A 38 3.56 -69.19 -32.13
CA ILE A 38 3.71 -68.07 -33.07
C ILE A 38 2.38 -67.32 -33.20
N ASP A 39 1.26 -68.02 -33.38
CA ASP A 39 -0.07 -67.40 -33.49
C ASP A 39 -0.54 -66.77 -32.17
N ARG A 40 -0.11 -67.28 -31.02
CA ARG A 40 -0.36 -66.67 -29.70
C ARG A 40 0.42 -65.37 -29.56
N ILE A 41 1.74 -65.42 -29.80
CA ILE A 41 2.63 -64.26 -29.71
C ILE A 41 2.21 -63.16 -30.70
N ASN A 42 1.86 -63.52 -31.94
CA ASN A 42 1.35 -62.55 -32.91
C ASN A 42 0.03 -61.91 -32.48
N ARG A 43 -0.87 -62.65 -31.81
CA ARG A 43 -2.10 -62.08 -31.23
C ARG A 43 -1.79 -61.13 -30.08
N GLU A 44 -0.85 -61.48 -29.21
CA GLU A 44 -0.37 -60.61 -28.13
C GLU A 44 0.27 -59.33 -28.67
N ILE A 45 1.11 -59.43 -29.70
CA ILE A 45 1.72 -58.27 -30.38
C ILE A 45 0.64 -57.37 -31.00
N ASN A 46 -0.33 -57.93 -31.71
CA ASN A 46 -1.42 -57.14 -32.30
C ASN A 46 -2.31 -56.48 -31.22
N ALA A 47 -2.46 -57.09 -30.04
CA ALA A 47 -3.24 -56.54 -28.94
C ALA A 47 -2.57 -55.31 -28.30
N LEU A 48 -1.26 -55.14 -28.43
CA LEU A 48 -0.53 -53.95 -27.96
C LEU A 48 -0.86 -52.68 -28.78
N GLY A 49 -1.49 -52.83 -29.95
CA GLY A 49 -1.89 -51.73 -30.81
C GLY A 49 -0.72 -51.11 -31.57
N ALA A 50 -0.97 -49.96 -32.21
CA ALA A 50 0.06 -49.26 -32.99
C ALA A 50 1.13 -48.68 -32.06
N VAL A 51 2.40 -49.04 -32.30
CA VAL A 51 3.54 -48.50 -31.57
C VAL A 51 3.72 -47.03 -31.96
N ASN A 52 3.64 -46.12 -30.99
CA ASN A 52 3.92 -44.71 -31.22
C ASN A 52 5.45 -44.49 -31.27
N LEU A 53 6.00 -44.43 -32.48
CA LEU A 53 7.42 -44.20 -32.72
C LEU A 53 7.89 -42.81 -32.27
N ALA A 54 6.98 -41.83 -32.14
CA ALA A 54 7.27 -40.48 -31.67
C ALA A 54 7.19 -40.34 -30.13
N ALA A 55 6.76 -41.38 -29.40
CA ALA A 55 6.54 -41.30 -27.95
C ALA A 55 7.81 -40.94 -27.17
N LEU A 56 8.99 -41.38 -27.64
CA LEU A 56 10.26 -41.08 -26.97
C LEU A 56 10.63 -39.59 -27.09
N ASP A 57 10.43 -39.02 -28.28
CA ASP A 57 10.70 -37.60 -28.54
C ASP A 57 9.68 -36.70 -27.81
N GLU A 58 8.40 -37.08 -27.83
CA GLU A 58 7.34 -36.38 -27.08
C GLU A 58 7.58 -36.39 -25.56
N LEU A 59 8.03 -37.54 -25.02
CA LEU A 59 8.38 -37.66 -23.61
C LEU A 59 9.55 -36.75 -23.25
N THR A 60 10.55 -36.67 -24.12
CA THR A 60 11.73 -35.82 -23.91
C THR A 60 11.34 -34.34 -23.91
N SER A 61 10.61 -33.90 -24.94
CA SER A 61 10.09 -32.52 -25.04
C SER A 61 9.18 -32.15 -23.85
N SER A 62 8.30 -33.07 -23.44
CA SER A 62 7.41 -32.85 -22.29
C SER A 62 8.18 -32.73 -20.97
N ARG A 63 9.27 -33.50 -20.79
CA ARG A 63 10.14 -33.41 -19.61
C ARG A 63 10.93 -32.11 -19.56
N GLU A 64 11.46 -31.66 -20.70
CA GLU A 64 12.14 -30.36 -20.80
C GLU A 64 11.19 -29.22 -20.45
N ARG A 65 9.99 -29.23 -21.04
CA ARG A 65 8.95 -28.23 -20.73
C ARG A 65 8.53 -28.25 -19.27
N LYS A 66 8.35 -29.45 -18.69
CA LYS A 66 8.06 -29.60 -17.26
C LYS A 66 9.17 -28.96 -16.41
N THR A 67 10.43 -29.31 -16.67
CA THR A 67 11.58 -28.79 -15.90
C THR A 67 11.65 -27.27 -15.96
N PHE A 68 11.40 -26.69 -17.14
CA PHE A 68 11.34 -25.24 -17.32
C PHE A 68 10.19 -24.58 -16.56
N LEU A 69 9.00 -25.17 -16.57
CA LEU A 69 7.84 -24.65 -15.83
C LEU A 69 8.02 -24.79 -14.31
N ASP A 70 8.57 -25.91 -13.85
CA ASP A 70 8.88 -26.16 -12.43
C ASP A 70 9.90 -25.11 -11.92
N ALA A 71 10.91 -24.77 -12.72
CA ALA A 71 11.88 -23.73 -12.39
C ALA A 71 11.23 -22.32 -12.31
N GLN A 72 10.40 -21.94 -13.28
CA GLN A 72 9.66 -20.68 -13.21
C GLN A 72 8.69 -20.62 -12.03
N ASN A 73 8.04 -21.74 -11.70
CA ASN A 73 7.13 -21.82 -10.58
C ASN A 73 7.86 -21.62 -9.26
N ALA A 74 9.03 -22.24 -9.10
CA ALA A 74 9.90 -22.05 -7.94
C ALA A 74 10.35 -20.59 -7.79
N ASP A 75 10.79 -19.95 -8.89
CA ASP A 75 11.18 -18.54 -8.90
C ASP A 75 10.03 -17.61 -8.51
N LEU A 76 8.82 -17.87 -9.04
CA LEU A 76 7.63 -17.11 -8.66
C LEU A 76 7.30 -17.26 -7.17
N PHE A 77 7.40 -18.48 -6.61
CA PHE A 77 7.17 -18.69 -5.19
C PHE A 77 8.23 -18.00 -4.31
N GLU A 78 9.49 -17.99 -4.74
CA GLU A 78 10.55 -17.24 -4.04
C GLU A 78 10.29 -15.72 -4.08
N ALA A 79 9.88 -15.20 -5.23
CA ALA A 79 9.51 -13.79 -5.38
C ALA A 79 8.30 -13.43 -4.50
N ILE A 80 7.26 -14.27 -4.45
CA ILE A 80 6.10 -14.08 -3.58
C ILE A 80 6.53 -14.03 -2.11
N ASN A 81 7.30 -15.01 -1.65
CA ASN A 81 7.78 -15.04 -0.26
C ASN A 81 8.62 -13.80 0.10
N THR A 82 9.45 -13.34 -0.85
CA THR A 82 10.26 -12.13 -0.67
C THR A 82 9.38 -10.88 -0.55
N LEU A 83 8.38 -10.75 -1.40
CA LEU A 83 7.43 -9.64 -1.38
C LEU A 83 6.58 -9.66 -0.10
N GLU A 84 6.06 -10.81 0.30
CA GLU A 84 5.31 -10.97 1.56
C GLU A 84 6.17 -10.59 2.78
N GLY A 85 7.44 -11.01 2.80
CA GLY A 85 8.38 -10.59 3.84
C GLY A 85 8.64 -9.09 3.85
N ALA A 86 8.75 -8.46 2.68
CA ALA A 86 8.90 -7.02 2.57
C ALA A 86 7.66 -6.26 3.04
N ILE A 87 6.46 -6.71 2.66
CA ILE A 87 5.17 -6.17 3.12
C ILE A 87 5.10 -6.24 4.65
N HIS A 88 5.39 -7.40 5.24
CA HIS A 88 5.33 -7.57 6.68
C HIS A 88 6.28 -6.62 7.43
N LYS A 89 7.49 -6.41 6.89
CA LYS A 89 8.44 -5.46 7.45
C LYS A 89 7.92 -4.02 7.38
N ILE A 90 7.36 -3.63 6.23
CA ILE A 90 6.77 -2.29 6.03
C ILE A 90 5.59 -2.09 6.99
N ASP A 91 4.74 -3.09 7.17
CA ASP A 91 3.59 -3.01 8.08
C ASP A 91 4.04 -2.80 9.52
N LEU A 92 5.07 -3.51 9.99
CA LEU A 92 5.62 -3.32 11.33
C LEU A 92 6.17 -1.90 11.53
N GLU A 93 7.01 -1.43 10.60
CA GLU A 93 7.57 -0.07 10.68
C GLU A 93 6.48 1.01 10.61
N THR A 94 5.47 0.80 9.76
CA THR A 94 4.33 1.73 9.61
C THR A 94 3.48 1.77 10.87
N ARG A 95 3.24 0.63 11.51
CA ARG A 95 2.49 0.55 12.79
C ARG A 95 3.18 1.34 13.88
N ASP A 96 4.48 1.16 14.03
CA ASP A 96 5.26 1.87 15.05
C ASP A 96 5.28 3.38 14.77
N LEU A 97 5.48 3.78 13.51
CA LEU A 97 5.46 5.18 13.11
C LEU A 97 4.10 5.82 13.36
N LEU A 98 3.01 5.16 12.99
CA LEU A 98 1.65 5.67 13.15
C LEU A 98 1.27 5.75 14.62
N ALA A 99 1.60 4.73 15.43
CA ALA A 99 1.37 4.76 16.87
C ALA A 99 2.11 5.92 17.55
N ASN A 100 3.40 6.10 17.22
CA ASN A 100 4.21 7.20 17.76
C ASN A 100 3.69 8.57 17.33
N THR A 101 3.31 8.72 16.06
CA THR A 101 2.73 9.95 15.51
C THR A 101 1.39 10.26 16.17
N PHE A 102 0.51 9.28 16.30
CA PHE A 102 -0.79 9.43 16.95
C PHE A 102 -0.65 9.90 18.40
N ASN A 103 0.25 9.27 19.16
CA ASN A 103 0.48 9.63 20.56
C ASN A 103 0.99 11.08 20.69
N GLN A 104 1.94 11.49 19.85
CA GLN A 104 2.45 12.85 19.84
C GLN A 104 1.36 13.87 19.48
N VAL A 105 0.61 13.64 18.40
CA VAL A 105 -0.49 14.52 18.00
C VAL A 105 -1.56 14.60 19.10
N ASN A 106 -1.88 13.47 19.75
CA ASN A 106 -2.84 13.44 20.86
C ASN A 106 -2.36 14.26 22.08
N GLU A 107 -1.07 14.21 22.40
CA GLU A 107 -0.45 15.01 23.46
C GLU A 107 -0.48 16.51 23.13
N HIS A 108 -0.07 16.89 21.91
CA HIS A 108 -0.13 18.27 21.44
C HIS A 108 -1.55 18.80 21.42
N PHE A 109 -2.51 18.02 20.93
CA PHE A 109 -3.92 18.39 20.89
C PHE A 109 -4.49 18.59 22.29
N GLY A 110 -4.15 17.70 23.23
CA GLY A 110 -4.54 17.80 24.63
C GLY A 110 -3.96 19.02 25.37
N ARG A 111 -2.83 19.57 24.91
CA ARG A 111 -2.23 20.82 25.43
C ARG A 111 -2.78 22.08 24.75
N MET A 112 -2.97 22.02 23.44
CA MET A 112 -3.42 23.15 22.63
C MET A 112 -4.88 23.51 22.92
N PHE A 113 -5.73 22.49 23.08
CA PHE A 113 -7.16 22.69 23.27
C PHE A 113 -7.48 23.51 24.54
N PRO A 114 -6.95 23.20 25.74
CA PRO A 114 -7.17 24.03 26.92
C PRO A 114 -6.65 25.45 26.77
N THR A 115 -5.57 25.66 26.03
CA THR A 115 -4.98 26.98 25.78
C THR A 115 -5.92 27.86 24.95
N LEU A 116 -6.57 27.30 23.93
CA LEU A 116 -7.55 28.00 23.10
C LEU A 116 -8.92 28.17 23.78
N PHE A 117 -9.38 27.18 24.54
CA PHE A 117 -10.69 27.22 25.20
C PHE A 117 -10.65 27.79 26.63
N GLY A 118 -9.46 28.07 27.19
CA GLY A 118 -9.30 28.55 28.56
C GLY A 118 -9.67 27.48 29.60
N GLY A 119 -9.49 26.21 29.24
CA GLY A 119 -9.91 25.04 30.01
C GLY A 119 -10.54 23.95 29.13
N GLY A 120 -11.08 22.92 29.77
CA GLY A 120 -11.61 21.74 29.08
C GLY A 120 -10.53 20.70 28.76
N GLN A 121 -10.91 19.67 28.01
CA GLN A 121 -10.00 18.59 27.61
C GLN A 121 -10.38 18.07 26.23
N ALA A 122 -9.39 17.68 25.43
CA ALA A 122 -9.63 17.02 24.16
C ALA A 122 -8.61 15.90 23.94
N ARG A 123 -9.03 14.86 23.22
CA ARG A 123 -8.23 13.69 22.93
C ARG A 123 -8.67 13.02 21.64
N LEU A 124 -7.74 12.32 21.01
CA LEU A 124 -7.99 11.43 19.89
C LEU A 124 -8.25 10.02 20.41
N VAL A 125 -9.18 9.32 19.79
CA VAL A 125 -9.52 7.93 20.11
C VAL A 125 -9.57 7.13 18.82
N MET A 126 -8.88 5.99 18.78
CA MET A 126 -8.99 5.05 17.66
C MET A 126 -10.29 4.25 17.78
N THR A 127 -10.99 4.05 16.66
CA THR A 127 -12.30 3.37 16.63
C THR A 127 -12.22 1.87 16.36
N GLY A 128 -11.02 1.31 16.18
CA GLY A 128 -10.80 -0.11 15.90
C GLY A 128 -9.59 -0.67 16.68
N ASP A 129 -9.48 -1.99 16.71
CA ASP A 129 -8.42 -2.71 17.42
C ASP A 129 -7.09 -2.73 16.65
N GLU A 130 -7.17 -2.67 15.31
CA GLU A 130 -6.01 -2.67 14.42
C GLU A 130 -5.68 -1.26 13.93
N ILE A 131 -4.46 -0.79 14.25
CA ILE A 131 -4.01 0.59 14.00
C ILE A 131 -4.03 0.96 12.51
N LEU A 132 -3.74 0.02 11.61
CA LEU A 132 -3.67 0.28 10.16
C LEU A 132 -5.06 0.47 9.54
N ASP A 133 -6.09 -0.14 10.12
CA ASP A 133 -7.48 -0.09 9.63
C ASP A 133 -8.40 0.78 10.50
N ALA A 134 -7.91 1.26 11.65
CA ALA A 134 -8.69 2.03 12.59
C ALA A 134 -8.95 3.46 12.09
N GLY A 135 -10.20 3.89 12.23
CA GLY A 135 -10.55 5.31 12.14
C GLY A 135 -10.08 6.10 13.37
N VAL A 136 -9.98 7.42 13.22
CA VAL A 136 -9.68 8.35 14.32
C VAL A 136 -10.91 9.19 14.62
N GLN A 137 -11.36 9.15 15.87
CA GLN A 137 -12.43 9.99 16.39
C GLN A 137 -11.86 11.07 17.30
N VAL A 138 -12.30 12.31 17.07
CA VAL A 138 -11.93 13.45 17.90
C VAL A 138 -12.97 13.62 19.02
N MET A 139 -12.51 13.54 20.26
CA MET A 139 -13.29 13.84 21.45
C MET A 139 -12.87 15.20 21.99
N ALA A 140 -13.81 16.12 22.12
CA ALA A 140 -13.55 17.46 22.63
C ALA A 140 -14.60 17.85 23.66
N GLN A 141 -14.12 18.29 24.83
CA GLN A 141 -14.94 18.67 25.97
C GLN A 141 -14.58 20.11 26.39
N PRO A 142 -15.32 21.11 25.89
CA PRO A 142 -15.18 22.50 26.32
C PRO A 142 -15.49 22.69 27.82
N PRO A 143 -14.98 23.76 28.45
CA PRO A 143 -15.25 24.04 29.85
C PRO A 143 -16.76 24.15 30.13
N GLY A 144 -17.23 23.44 31.16
CA GLY A 144 -18.64 23.46 31.57
C GLY A 144 -19.58 22.54 30.78
N LYS A 145 -19.11 21.82 29.75
CA LYS A 145 -19.91 20.83 29.00
C LYS A 145 -19.38 19.41 29.20
N LYS A 146 -20.26 18.41 29.10
CA LYS A 146 -19.91 16.97 29.20
C LYS A 146 -19.78 16.26 27.83
N ASN A 147 -19.82 17.00 26.73
CA ASN A 147 -20.04 16.39 25.42
C ASN A 147 -18.82 15.61 24.91
N SER A 148 -19.10 14.50 24.22
CA SER A 148 -18.13 13.47 23.85
C SER A 148 -17.76 13.46 22.35
N THR A 149 -18.55 14.12 21.49
CA THR A 149 -18.42 14.06 20.02
C THR A 149 -18.54 15.45 19.40
N ILE A 150 -17.71 15.76 18.39
CA ILE A 150 -17.68 17.07 17.68
C ILE A 150 -19.05 17.49 17.14
N HIS A 151 -19.90 16.56 16.70
CA HIS A 151 -21.19 16.90 16.09
C HIS A 151 -22.12 17.70 17.01
N LEU A 152 -21.97 17.58 18.33
CA LEU A 152 -22.78 18.23 19.36
C LEU A 152 -22.27 19.63 19.76
N LEU A 153 -21.19 20.11 19.15
CA LEU A 153 -20.60 21.43 19.42
C LEU A 153 -21.27 22.54 18.59
N SER A 154 -21.20 23.78 19.08
CA SER A 154 -21.62 24.98 18.32
C SER A 154 -20.72 25.21 17.09
N GLY A 155 -21.14 26.07 16.15
CA GLY A 155 -20.34 26.37 14.95
C GLY A 155 -18.93 26.88 15.28
N GLY A 156 -18.82 27.85 16.19
CA GLY A 156 -17.53 28.36 16.66
C GLY A 156 -16.72 27.34 17.45
N GLU A 157 -17.36 26.54 18.31
CA GLU A 157 -16.67 25.47 19.06
C GLU A 157 -16.11 24.39 18.12
N LYS A 158 -16.85 24.05 17.05
CA LYS A 158 -16.38 23.11 16.01
C LYS A 158 -15.17 23.67 15.27
N ALA A 159 -15.24 24.93 14.84
CA ALA A 159 -14.15 25.58 14.13
C ALA A 159 -12.89 25.65 15.00
N LEU A 160 -13.02 26.10 16.26
CA LEU A 160 -11.88 26.22 17.17
C LEU A 160 -11.28 24.86 17.54
N THR A 161 -12.11 23.82 17.68
CA THR A 161 -11.63 22.44 17.87
C THR A 161 -10.83 21.94 16.65
N ALA A 162 -11.31 22.24 15.44
CA ALA A 162 -10.63 21.87 14.21
C ALA A 162 -9.29 22.62 14.06
N ILE A 163 -9.28 23.92 14.34
CA ILE A 163 -8.06 24.75 14.36
C ILE A 163 -7.04 24.20 15.37
N ALA A 164 -7.49 23.83 16.57
CA ALA A 164 -6.62 23.22 17.58
C ALA A 164 -5.99 21.91 17.10
N LEU A 165 -6.75 21.06 16.38
CA LEU A 165 -6.25 19.82 15.82
C LEU A 165 -5.24 20.07 14.69
N VAL A 166 -5.56 20.99 13.77
CA VAL A 166 -4.66 21.36 12.67
C VAL A 166 -3.33 21.87 13.22
N PHE A 167 -3.36 22.76 14.22
CA PHE A 167 -2.14 23.24 14.85
C PHE A 167 -1.38 22.15 15.62
N ALA A 168 -2.08 21.20 16.24
CA ALA A 168 -1.43 20.09 16.94
C ALA A 168 -0.65 19.20 15.97
N ILE A 169 -1.22 18.94 14.78
CA ILE A 169 -0.53 18.23 13.69
C ILE A 169 0.63 19.07 13.16
N PHE A 170 0.41 20.37 12.99
CA PHE A 170 1.43 21.30 12.48
C PHE A 170 2.64 21.40 13.41
N GLN A 171 2.46 21.29 14.73
CA GLN A 171 3.55 21.34 15.70
C GLN A 171 4.48 20.12 15.62
N LEU A 172 3.98 18.97 15.13
CA LEU A 172 4.79 17.76 14.97
C LEU A 172 5.86 17.92 13.88
N ASN A 173 5.51 18.58 12.79
CA ASN A 173 6.43 18.87 11.69
C ASN A 173 6.17 20.29 11.17
N PRO A 174 6.74 21.32 11.82
CA PRO A 174 6.44 22.70 11.52
C PRO A 174 6.92 23.04 10.10
N ALA A 175 5.99 23.46 9.25
CA ALA A 175 6.32 23.96 7.93
C ALA A 175 7.00 25.35 8.04
N PRO A 176 7.82 25.75 7.05
CA PRO A 176 8.47 27.05 7.05
C PRO A 176 7.47 28.23 7.02
N PHE A 177 6.31 28.04 6.39
CA PHE A 177 5.22 29.00 6.40
C PHE A 177 3.84 28.32 6.51
N CYS A 178 2.86 29.06 7.02
CA CYS A 178 1.46 28.64 7.16
C CYS A 178 0.55 29.74 6.59
N LEU A 179 -0.36 29.37 5.68
CA LEU A 179 -1.39 30.26 5.11
C LEU A 179 -2.76 29.89 5.69
N LEU A 180 -3.46 30.86 6.28
CA LEU A 180 -4.79 30.68 6.86
C LEU A 180 -5.77 31.64 6.18
N ASP A 181 -6.88 31.12 5.63
CA ASP A 181 -7.87 31.92 4.90
C ASP A 181 -9.19 31.95 5.66
N GLU A 182 -9.56 33.12 6.19
CA GLU A 182 -10.80 33.42 6.93
C GLU A 182 -11.17 32.41 8.03
N VAL A 183 -10.17 31.81 8.67
CA VAL A 183 -10.36 30.77 9.71
C VAL A 183 -11.03 31.31 10.97
N ASP A 184 -11.02 32.62 11.15
CA ASP A 184 -11.56 33.35 12.31
C ASP A 184 -13.00 33.85 12.10
N ALA A 185 -13.58 33.72 10.90
CA ALA A 185 -14.97 34.09 10.62
C ALA A 185 -16.02 33.49 11.58
N PRO A 186 -15.91 32.23 12.06
CA PRO A 186 -16.87 31.65 13.00
C PRO A 186 -16.53 31.92 14.48
N LEU A 187 -15.47 32.67 14.77
CA LEU A 187 -15.01 32.94 16.13
C LEU A 187 -15.62 34.24 16.68
N ASP A 188 -15.87 34.26 17.98
CA ASP A 188 -16.20 35.50 18.70
C ASP A 188 -14.92 36.27 19.09
N ASP A 189 -15.07 37.50 19.57
CA ASP A 189 -13.94 38.37 19.92
C ASP A 189 -12.99 37.73 20.95
N ALA A 190 -13.56 37.05 21.97
CA ALA A 190 -12.79 36.42 23.02
C ALA A 190 -11.95 35.22 22.51
N ASN A 191 -12.52 34.38 21.64
CA ASN A 191 -11.78 33.26 21.05
C ASN A 191 -10.79 33.74 19.98
N THR A 192 -11.09 34.82 19.27
CA THR A 192 -10.18 35.46 18.32
C THR A 192 -8.92 35.96 19.03
N GLU A 193 -9.04 36.56 20.20
CA GLU A 193 -7.88 37.01 20.99
C GLU A 193 -6.98 35.84 21.43
N ARG A 194 -7.58 34.69 21.78
CA ARG A 194 -6.82 33.48 22.17
C ARG A 194 -6.13 32.84 20.97
N TYR A 195 -6.82 32.76 19.85
CA TYR A 195 -6.25 32.37 18.56
C TYR A 195 -5.05 33.25 18.19
N ALA A 196 -5.21 34.58 18.33
CA ALA A 196 -4.15 35.54 18.05
C ALA A 196 -2.89 35.31 18.90
N LYS A 197 -3.07 35.07 20.20
CA LYS A 197 -1.98 34.74 21.13
C LYS A 197 -1.25 33.47 20.72
N LEU A 198 -1.98 32.42 20.32
CA LEU A 198 -1.40 31.17 19.86
C LEU A 198 -0.58 31.36 18.59
N VAL A 199 -1.15 32.03 17.58
CA VAL A 199 -0.46 32.31 16.31
C VAL A 199 0.81 33.11 16.56
N LYS A 200 0.77 34.12 17.44
CA LYS A 200 1.96 34.90 17.82
C LYS A 200 3.05 34.06 18.49
N GLU A 201 2.68 33.05 19.28
CA GLU A 201 3.65 32.14 19.89
C GLU A 201 4.29 31.21 18.84
N MET A 202 3.48 30.65 17.94
CA MET A 202 3.95 29.80 16.85
C MET A 202 4.74 30.58 15.80
N ALA A 203 4.47 31.88 15.64
CA ALA A 203 5.16 32.77 14.71
C ALA A 203 6.66 32.90 15.01
N LYS A 204 7.10 32.54 16.22
CA LYS A 204 8.53 32.52 16.60
C LYS A 204 9.34 31.48 15.82
N SER A 205 8.69 30.41 15.35
CA SER A 205 9.35 29.31 14.63
C SER A 205 8.87 29.15 13.18
N THR A 206 7.65 29.60 12.87
CA THR A 206 7.01 29.46 11.55
C THR A 206 6.52 30.80 11.06
N GLN A 207 6.65 31.09 9.77
CA GLN A 207 6.06 32.31 9.20
C GLN A 207 4.54 32.15 8.99
N PHE A 208 3.73 33.06 9.54
CA PHE A 208 2.28 33.04 9.33
C PHE A 208 1.85 34.10 8.33
N LEU A 209 1.04 33.69 7.36
CA LEU A 209 0.25 34.56 6.49
C LEU A 209 -1.21 34.23 6.73
N PHE A 210 -2.03 35.22 7.07
CA PHE A 210 -3.46 34.98 7.27
C PHE A 210 -4.30 36.06 6.60
N ILE A 211 -5.45 35.66 6.10
CA ILE A 211 -6.43 36.50 5.42
C ILE A 211 -7.63 36.59 6.36
N SER A 212 -7.99 37.81 6.75
CA SER A 212 -9.10 38.06 7.68
C SER A 212 -9.67 39.46 7.47
N HIS A 213 -10.96 39.60 7.79
CA HIS A 213 -11.65 40.88 7.95
C HIS A 213 -11.96 41.22 9.42
N ASN A 214 -11.53 40.37 10.37
CA ASN A 214 -11.71 40.56 11.80
C ASN A 214 -10.66 41.56 12.32
N LYS A 215 -11.13 42.65 12.93
CA LYS A 215 -10.27 43.73 13.44
C LYS A 215 -9.22 43.23 14.43
N ILE A 216 -9.60 42.31 15.32
CA ILE A 216 -8.70 41.77 16.36
C ILE A 216 -7.57 40.96 15.71
N ALA A 217 -7.89 40.17 14.68
CA ALA A 217 -6.90 39.41 13.92
C ALA A 217 -6.01 40.33 13.05
N MET A 218 -6.54 41.43 12.54
CA MET A 218 -5.72 42.41 11.80
C MET A 218 -4.74 43.15 12.73
N GLU A 219 -5.15 43.50 13.95
CA GLU A 219 -4.33 44.23 14.92
C GLU A 219 -3.13 43.43 15.45
N MET A 220 -3.19 42.09 15.43
CA MET A 220 -2.07 41.23 15.84
C MET A 220 -0.99 41.08 14.76
N ALA A 221 -1.26 41.47 13.51
CA ALA A 221 -0.30 41.33 12.41
C ALA A 221 0.84 42.35 12.55
N GLU A 222 2.08 41.92 12.25
CA GLU A 222 3.23 42.83 12.17
C GLU A 222 3.19 43.69 10.89
N GLN A 223 2.72 43.09 9.79
CA GLN A 223 2.54 43.77 8.51
C GLN A 223 1.17 43.45 7.94
N LEU A 224 0.46 44.48 7.47
CA LEU A 224 -0.81 44.33 6.77
C LEU A 224 -0.62 44.54 5.28
N ILE A 225 -1.10 43.59 4.50
CA ILE A 225 -1.17 43.68 3.03
C ILE A 225 -2.63 43.81 2.64
N GLY A 226 -3.03 45.02 2.26
CA GLY A 226 -4.36 45.32 1.73
C GLY A 226 -4.43 45.07 0.22
N VAL A 227 -5.57 44.57 -0.24
CA VAL A 227 -5.89 44.51 -1.67
C VAL A 227 -6.99 45.53 -1.94
N THR A 228 -6.76 46.43 -2.89
CA THR A 228 -7.72 47.48 -3.30
C THR A 228 -8.00 47.41 -4.79
N MET A 229 -9.19 47.82 -5.19
CA MET A 229 -9.59 47.96 -6.59
C MET A 229 -9.79 49.44 -6.92
N GLN A 230 -8.73 50.11 -7.36
CA GLN A 230 -8.81 51.50 -7.84
C GLN A 230 -9.49 51.59 -9.21
N GLU A 231 -9.27 50.57 -10.05
CA GLU A 231 -9.88 50.43 -11.36
C GLU A 231 -10.74 49.16 -11.39
N GLN A 232 -11.86 49.20 -12.11
CA GLN A 232 -12.78 48.08 -12.16
C GLN A 232 -12.10 46.86 -12.81
N GLY A 233 -12.00 45.76 -12.06
CA GLY A 233 -11.38 44.52 -12.52
C GLY A 233 -9.86 44.43 -12.36
N VAL A 234 -9.20 45.46 -11.79
CA VAL A 234 -7.75 45.42 -11.53
C VAL A 234 -7.49 45.51 -10.02
N SER A 235 -6.98 44.43 -9.46
CA SER A 235 -6.57 44.39 -8.05
C SER A 235 -5.16 44.96 -7.90
N ARG A 236 -4.98 45.87 -6.94
CA ARG A 236 -3.68 46.46 -6.58
C ARG A 236 -3.36 46.16 -5.13
N ILE A 237 -2.12 45.78 -4.88
CA ILE A 237 -1.62 45.47 -3.54
C ILE A 237 -1.11 46.75 -2.90
N VAL A 238 -1.47 46.97 -1.64
CA VAL A 238 -1.02 48.07 -0.78
C VAL A 238 -0.47 47.45 0.50
N ALA A 239 0.76 47.80 0.87
CA ALA A 239 1.36 47.35 2.13
C ALA A 239 1.31 48.47 3.16
N VAL A 240 0.91 48.14 4.38
CA VAL A 240 0.89 49.02 5.55
C VAL A 240 1.69 48.35 6.66
N ASP A 241 2.72 49.03 7.12
CA ASP A 241 3.45 48.64 8.33
C ASP A 241 2.69 49.16 9.55
N MET A 242 2.37 48.27 10.48
CA MET A 242 1.53 48.61 11.64
C MET A 242 2.23 49.56 12.61
N GLU A 243 3.55 49.43 12.82
CA GLU A 243 4.29 50.36 13.68
C GLU A 243 4.34 51.77 13.07
N ALA A 244 4.57 51.85 11.76
CA ALA A 244 4.58 53.13 11.04
C ALA A 244 3.19 53.79 11.04
N ALA A 245 2.12 53.00 10.86
CA ALA A 245 0.75 53.51 10.85
C ALA A 245 0.32 54.11 12.20
N VAL A 246 0.68 53.46 13.32
CA VAL A 246 0.39 53.98 14.67
C VAL A 246 1.13 55.30 14.90
N SER A 247 2.42 55.39 14.52
CA SER A 247 3.20 56.63 14.68
C SER A 247 2.64 57.82 13.89
N LEU A 248 2.07 57.58 12.72
CA LEU A 248 1.43 58.59 11.89
C LEU A 248 0.06 59.02 12.45
N ALA A 249 -0.68 58.10 13.06
CA ALA A 249 -1.97 58.39 13.69
C ALA A 249 -1.82 59.20 14.98
N GLU A 250 -0.77 58.97 15.76
CA GLU A 250 -0.47 59.75 16.98
C GLU A 250 0.09 61.16 16.67
N ALA A 251 0.66 61.35 15.48
CA ALA A 251 1.20 62.63 15.02
C ALA A 251 0.18 63.54 14.32
N ALA A 252 -1.04 63.04 14.04
CA ALA A 252 -2.13 63.73 13.36
C ALA A 252 -3.20 64.24 14.34
#